data_AF-A0A7Y2GA11-F1
#
_entry.id   AF-A0A7Y2GA11-F1
#
_cell.length_a   1.000
_cell.length_b   1.000
_cell.length_c   1.000
_cell.angle_alpha   90.00
_cell.angle_beta   90.00
_cell.angle_gamma   90.00
#
_symmetry.space_group_name_H-M   'P 1'
#
loop_
_entity.id
_entity.type
_entity.pdbx_description
1 polymer ?
#
loop_
_entity_poly.entity_id
_entity_poly.type
_entity_poly.pdbx_seq_one_letter_code
_entity_poly.pdbx_strand_id
1 'polypeptide(L)'
;MKQSENHIDRTWAEERIEAYTDGVLSRKEKKAFERLMHADDDLAQQVDIARQVRTGLGDLPSPQCPPAAYEHVLTLARRHASAGNEVKLSGWLSGVMQPRRRPALAIVVASAVVAAVITTMVLYRGADSPQNAGEVDAALRDVKLALSYVSLAGRETGSAIRLQAVDQTMVVPIRRALMQGAIGRVENLETESGAADRDRAKRGES
;
A
#
# COMPACT_ATOMS: atom_id res chain seq x y z
N MET A 1 -22.08 -17.98 28.92
CA MET A 1 -21.45 -18.51 27.70
C MET A 1 -21.68 -17.66 26.45
N LYS A 2 -22.79 -16.91 26.29
CA LYS A 2 -23.03 -16.09 25.08
C LYS A 2 -22.04 -14.92 24.84
N GLN A 3 -21.36 -14.42 25.88
CA GLN A 3 -20.44 -13.28 25.73
C GLN A 3 -19.11 -13.63 25.05
N SER A 4 -18.59 -14.85 25.18
CA SER A 4 -17.31 -15.20 24.53
C SER A 4 -17.46 -15.47 23.04
N GLU A 5 -18.63 -15.99 22.63
CA GLU A 5 -18.93 -16.29 21.22
C GLU A 5 -19.05 -14.99 20.40
N ASN A 6 -19.77 -13.99 20.94
CA ASN A 6 -19.87 -12.66 20.31
C ASN A 6 -18.50 -11.97 20.16
N HIS A 7 -17.56 -12.18 21.08
CA HIS A 7 -16.24 -11.55 20.99
C HIS A 7 -15.40 -12.15 19.85
N ILE A 8 -15.42 -13.47 19.68
CA ILE A 8 -14.69 -14.16 18.60
C ILE A 8 -15.24 -13.73 17.24
N ASP A 9 -16.56 -13.63 17.11
CA ASP A 9 -17.22 -13.20 15.88
C ASP A 9 -16.89 -11.75 15.51
N ARG A 10 -16.80 -10.85 16.51
CA ARG A 10 -16.42 -9.45 16.28
C ARG A 10 -14.96 -9.32 15.83
N THR A 11 -14.02 -9.97 16.51
CA THR A 11 -12.60 -9.94 16.11
C THR A 11 -12.41 -10.48 14.70
N TRP A 12 -13.09 -11.59 14.36
CA TRP A 12 -13.07 -12.12 13.00
C TRP A 12 -13.60 -11.12 11.96
N ALA A 13 -14.67 -10.38 12.28
CA ALA A 13 -15.22 -9.37 11.39
C ALA A 13 -14.27 -8.16 11.25
N GLU A 14 -13.70 -7.67 12.34
CA GLU A 14 -12.76 -6.53 12.32
C GLU A 14 -11.56 -6.81 11.39
N GLU A 15 -11.00 -8.03 11.42
CA GLU A 15 -9.91 -8.46 10.51
C GLU A 15 -10.31 -8.53 9.03
N ARG A 16 -11.62 -8.53 8.71
CA ARG A 16 -12.15 -8.70 7.35
C ARG A 16 -12.79 -7.46 6.76
N ILE A 17 -12.77 -6.31 7.46
CA ILE A 17 -13.32 -5.04 6.95
C ILE A 17 -12.66 -4.64 5.62
N GLU A 18 -11.33 -4.71 5.52
CA GLU A 18 -10.59 -4.37 4.29
C GLU A 18 -10.98 -5.30 3.14
N ALA A 19 -10.95 -6.62 3.39
CA ALA A 19 -11.34 -7.63 2.41
C ALA A 19 -12.79 -7.48 1.92
N TYR A 20 -13.72 -7.07 2.81
CA TYR A 20 -15.10 -6.78 2.45
C TYR A 20 -15.21 -5.52 1.58
N THR A 21 -14.47 -4.47 1.93
CA THR A 21 -14.46 -3.17 1.23
C THR A 21 -13.83 -3.28 -0.16
N ASP A 22 -12.82 -4.13 -0.32
CA ASP A 22 -12.18 -4.44 -1.61
C ASP A 22 -12.96 -5.47 -2.44
N GLY A 23 -13.96 -6.11 -1.86
CA GLY A 23 -14.79 -7.11 -2.55
C GLY A 23 -14.09 -8.45 -2.78
N VAL A 24 -13.07 -8.78 -2.00
CA VAL A 24 -12.28 -10.03 -2.13
C VAL A 24 -12.78 -11.17 -1.24
N LEU A 25 -13.78 -10.92 -0.37
CA LEU A 25 -14.40 -11.98 0.42
C LEU A 25 -15.16 -12.99 -0.44
N SER A 26 -15.09 -14.27 -0.06
CA SER A 26 -15.93 -15.30 -0.68
C SER A 26 -17.42 -15.04 -0.41
N ARG A 27 -18.30 -15.59 -1.24
CA ARG A 27 -19.76 -15.44 -1.08
C ARG A 27 -20.27 -15.87 0.30
N LYS A 28 -19.64 -16.90 0.90
CA LYS A 28 -20.00 -17.40 2.23
C LYS A 28 -19.56 -16.43 3.32
N GLU A 29 -18.32 -15.96 3.27
CA GLU A 29 -17.77 -14.99 4.24
C GLU A 29 -18.51 -13.66 4.15
N LYS A 30 -18.77 -13.15 2.94
CA LYS A 30 -19.54 -11.92 2.74
C LYS A 30 -20.91 -11.98 3.44
N LYS A 31 -21.65 -13.08 3.27
CA LYS A 31 -22.94 -13.26 3.97
C LYS A 31 -22.79 -13.33 5.49
N ALA A 32 -21.74 -13.99 5.98
CA ALA A 32 -21.49 -14.06 7.42
C ALA A 32 -21.17 -12.68 8.00
N PHE A 33 -20.31 -11.93 7.31
CA PHE A 33 -19.94 -10.56 7.64
C PHE A 33 -21.15 -9.61 7.63
N GLU A 34 -21.98 -9.66 6.58
CA GLU A 34 -23.19 -8.83 6.48
C GLU A 34 -24.18 -9.09 7.62
N ARG A 35 -24.31 -10.35 8.08
CA ARG A 35 -25.14 -10.67 9.25
C ARG A 35 -24.60 -10.04 10.53
N LEU A 36 -23.28 -10.05 10.73
CA LEU A 36 -22.66 -9.41 11.89
C LEU A 36 -22.78 -7.89 11.82
N MET A 37 -22.59 -7.31 10.64
CA MET A 37 -22.77 -5.88 10.40
C MET A 37 -24.21 -5.41 10.63
N HIS A 38 -25.22 -6.26 10.40
CA HIS A 38 -26.61 -5.97 10.75
C HIS A 38 -26.91 -6.09 12.26
N ALA A 39 -26.04 -6.76 13.02
CA ALA A 39 -26.21 -6.98 14.45
C ALA A 39 -25.35 -6.03 15.32
N ASP A 40 -24.31 -5.41 14.73
CA ASP A 40 -23.37 -4.53 15.41
C ASP A 40 -23.25 -3.20 14.63
N ASP A 41 -23.85 -2.14 15.18
CA ASP A 41 -23.85 -0.79 14.60
C ASP A 41 -22.44 -0.18 14.55
N ASP A 42 -21.55 -0.51 15.50
CA ASP A 42 -20.17 -0.02 15.49
C ASP A 42 -19.42 -0.59 14.28
N LEU A 43 -19.60 -1.88 14.00
CA LEU A 43 -18.99 -2.55 12.86
C LEU A 43 -19.50 -1.94 11.54
N ALA A 44 -20.80 -1.65 11.45
CA ALA A 44 -21.37 -0.96 10.30
C ALA A 44 -20.76 0.44 10.10
N GLN A 45 -20.57 1.20 11.19
CA GLN A 45 -19.91 2.51 11.13
C GLN A 45 -18.46 2.41 10.66
N GLN A 46 -17.69 1.42 11.14
CA GLN A 46 -16.31 1.22 10.70
C GLN A 46 -16.22 0.89 9.20
N VAL A 47 -17.13 0.06 8.68
CA VAL A 47 -17.22 -0.25 7.26
C VAL A 47 -17.55 0.98 6.43
N ASP A 48 -18.45 1.84 6.91
CA ASP A 48 -18.79 3.09 6.23
C ASP A 48 -17.59 4.05 6.16
N ILE A 49 -16.85 4.21 7.27
CA ILE A 49 -15.60 4.99 7.30
C ILE A 49 -14.58 4.41 6.32
N ALA A 50 -14.39 3.09 6.31
CA ALA A 50 -13.45 2.45 5.39
C ALA A 50 -13.83 2.70 3.92
N ARG A 51 -15.12 2.66 3.58
CA ARG A 51 -15.62 3.02 2.23
C ARG A 51 -15.38 4.48 1.90
N GLN A 52 -15.68 5.40 2.81
CA GLN A 52 -15.45 6.83 2.60
C GLN A 52 -13.97 7.14 2.38
N VAL A 53 -13.07 6.53 3.16
CA VAL A 53 -11.61 6.65 2.96
C VAL A 53 -11.20 6.11 1.59
N ARG A 54 -11.69 4.92 1.21
CA ARG A 54 -11.37 4.32 -0.09
C ARG A 54 -11.84 5.19 -1.26
N THR A 55 -13.07 5.69 -1.20
CA THR A 55 -13.60 6.61 -2.22
C THR A 55 -12.80 7.91 -2.24
N GLY A 56 -12.56 8.52 -1.08
CA GLY A 56 -11.81 9.76 -0.96
C GLY A 56 -10.37 9.65 -1.48
N LEU A 57 -9.70 8.51 -1.27
CA LEU A 57 -8.37 8.26 -1.83
C LEU A 57 -8.41 7.91 -3.32
N GLY A 58 -9.46 7.22 -3.79
CA GLY A 58 -9.64 6.86 -5.19
C GLY A 58 -9.95 8.04 -6.09
N ASP A 59 -10.58 9.08 -5.56
CA ASP A 59 -10.91 10.32 -6.28
C ASP A 59 -9.73 11.29 -6.38
N LEU A 60 -8.63 11.04 -5.66
CA LEU A 60 -7.43 11.85 -5.77
C LEU A 60 -6.81 11.67 -7.17
N PRO A 61 -6.40 12.77 -7.83
CA PRO A 61 -5.70 12.66 -9.11
C PRO A 61 -4.42 11.85 -8.92
N SER A 62 -4.29 10.76 -9.67
CA SER A 62 -3.05 9.98 -9.69
C SER A 62 -1.90 10.88 -10.15
N PRO A 63 -0.87 11.10 -9.31
CA PRO A 63 0.28 11.88 -9.74
C PRO A 63 0.94 11.19 -10.93
N GLN A 64 1.22 11.94 -11.98
CA GLN A 64 1.97 11.40 -13.11
C GLN A 64 3.39 11.07 -12.65
N CYS A 65 3.84 9.84 -12.93
CA CYS A 65 5.22 9.45 -12.66
C CYS A 65 6.17 10.34 -13.49
N PRO A 66 7.13 11.05 -12.87
CA PRO A 66 8.09 11.85 -13.62
C PRO A 66 8.85 10.97 -14.62
N PRO A 67 9.04 11.42 -15.88
CA PRO A 67 9.72 10.62 -16.91
C PRO A 67 11.09 10.10 -16.46
N ALA A 68 11.84 10.90 -15.70
CA ALA A 68 13.14 10.52 -15.16
C ALA A 68 13.07 9.30 -14.21
N ALA A 69 12.03 9.21 -13.37
CA ALA A 69 11.84 8.08 -12.46
C ALA A 69 11.45 6.81 -13.23
N TYR A 70 10.58 6.94 -14.22
CA TYR A 70 10.19 5.83 -15.09
C TYR A 70 11.38 5.26 -15.86
N GLU A 71 12.20 6.12 -16.49
CA GLU A 71 13.39 5.71 -17.23
C GLU A 71 14.44 5.06 -16.32
N HIS A 72 14.59 5.57 -15.08
CA HIS A 72 15.50 4.97 -14.12
C HIS A 72 15.09 3.55 -13.73
N VAL A 73 13.80 3.34 -13.42
CA VAL A 73 13.25 2.02 -13.10
C VAL A 73 13.38 1.07 -14.29
N LEU A 74 13.07 1.52 -15.50
CA LEU A 74 13.25 0.70 -16.72
C LEU A 74 14.72 0.32 -16.93
N THR A 75 15.64 1.25 -16.71
CA THR A 75 17.08 0.98 -16.86
C THR A 75 17.55 -0.07 -15.85
N LEU A 76 17.12 0.04 -14.59
CA LEU A 76 17.42 -0.95 -13.56
C LEU A 76 16.80 -2.32 -13.90
N ALA A 77 15.53 -2.35 -14.28
CA ALA A 77 14.84 -3.58 -14.67
C ALA A 77 15.56 -4.28 -15.84
N ARG A 78 15.98 -3.53 -16.86
CA ARG A 78 16.76 -4.08 -17.99
C ARG A 78 18.09 -4.65 -17.52
N ARG A 79 18.84 -3.95 -16.68
CA ARG A 79 20.13 -4.41 -16.13
C ARG A 79 19.99 -5.73 -15.36
N HIS A 80 18.95 -5.85 -14.54
CA HIS A 80 18.69 -7.07 -13.78
C HIS A 80 18.21 -8.23 -14.67
N ALA A 81 17.38 -7.95 -15.68
CA ALA A 81 16.95 -8.95 -16.65
C ALA A 81 18.12 -9.50 -17.49
N SER A 82 19.07 -8.64 -17.90
CA SER A 82 20.27 -9.07 -18.63
C SER A 82 21.28 -9.80 -17.74
N ALA A 83 21.47 -9.36 -16.50
CA ALA A 83 22.42 -9.99 -15.57
C ALA A 83 21.99 -11.40 -15.13
N GLY A 84 20.68 -11.69 -15.08
CA GLY A 84 20.16 -13.01 -14.72
C GLY A 84 20.30 -14.08 -15.80
N ASN A 85 20.44 -13.69 -17.08
CA ASN A 85 20.38 -14.64 -18.20
C ASN A 85 21.75 -15.09 -18.74
N GLU A 86 22.82 -14.35 -18.45
CA GLU A 86 24.17 -14.68 -18.96
C GLU A 86 24.95 -15.68 -18.10
N VAL A 87 24.53 -15.94 -16.85
CA VAL A 87 25.37 -16.67 -15.88
C VAL A 87 25.18 -18.20 -15.91
N LYS A 88 24.22 -18.78 -16.63
CA LYS A 88 23.97 -20.25 -16.54
C LYS A 88 23.78 -21.04 -17.84
N LEU A 89 23.63 -20.41 -19.01
CA LEU A 89 23.39 -21.17 -20.25
C LEU A 89 24.66 -21.63 -20.97
N SER A 90 25.78 -20.90 -20.86
CA SER A 90 27.04 -21.26 -21.52
C SER A 90 27.73 -22.49 -20.90
N GLY A 91 27.51 -22.76 -19.61
CA GLY A 91 28.06 -23.91 -18.90
C GLY A 91 27.34 -25.23 -19.17
N TRP A 92 26.05 -25.19 -19.54
CA TRP A 92 25.27 -26.42 -19.80
C TRP A 92 25.40 -26.90 -21.24
N LEU A 93 25.45 -25.99 -22.22
CA LEU A 93 25.57 -26.34 -23.64
C LEU A 93 26.98 -26.77 -24.07
N SER A 94 28.03 -26.38 -23.35
CA SER A 94 29.41 -26.79 -23.67
C SER A 94 29.68 -28.29 -23.41
N GLY A 95 28.85 -28.97 -22.61
CA GLY A 95 28.92 -30.42 -22.41
C GLY A 95 28.22 -31.27 -23.48
N VAL A 96 27.34 -30.67 -24.30
CA VAL A 96 26.49 -31.42 -25.27
C VAL A 96 27.10 -31.45 -26.68
N MET A 97 28.00 -30.52 -27.02
CA MET A 97 28.69 -30.48 -28.31
C MET A 97 30.05 -31.20 -28.27
N GLN A 98 30.04 -32.52 -28.03
CA GLN A 98 31.14 -33.39 -28.47
C GLN A 98 30.73 -34.07 -29.79
N PRO A 99 31.29 -33.65 -30.94
CA PRO A 99 30.88 -34.17 -32.23
C PRO A 99 31.72 -35.39 -32.55
N ARG A 100 31.29 -36.61 -32.15
CA ARG A 100 31.82 -37.77 -32.89
C ARG A 100 31.05 -39.07 -32.94
N ARG A 101 30.09 -39.40 -32.07
CA ARG A 101 29.45 -40.72 -32.17
C ARG A 101 28.02 -40.71 -31.62
N ARG A 102 27.02 -40.80 -32.52
CA ARG A 102 25.76 -41.60 -32.43
C ARG A 102 24.54 -40.85 -33.01
N PRO A 103 24.12 -41.15 -34.26
CA PRO A 103 22.85 -40.63 -34.81
C PRO A 103 21.60 -41.14 -34.07
N ALA A 104 21.73 -42.16 -33.21
CA ALA A 104 20.62 -42.68 -32.42
C ALA A 104 20.15 -41.74 -31.28
N LEU A 105 21.04 -40.88 -30.75
CA LEU A 105 20.69 -39.96 -29.65
C LEU A 105 19.83 -38.79 -30.13
N ALA A 106 20.00 -38.35 -31.38
CA ALA A 106 19.20 -37.27 -31.96
C ALA A 106 17.71 -37.63 -32.02
N ILE A 107 17.39 -38.90 -32.29
CA ILE A 107 16.00 -39.39 -32.34
C ILE A 107 15.37 -39.40 -30.93
N VAL A 108 16.14 -39.78 -29.90
CA VAL A 108 15.67 -39.79 -28.50
C VAL A 108 15.46 -38.38 -27.96
N VAL A 109 16.35 -37.44 -28.28
CA VAL A 109 16.19 -36.03 -27.86
C VAL A 109 15.03 -35.40 -28.61
N ALA A 110 14.89 -35.64 -29.91
CA ALA A 110 13.77 -35.13 -30.69
C ALA A 110 12.43 -35.69 -30.19
N SER A 111 12.34 -36.99 -29.87
CA SER A 111 11.12 -37.58 -29.32
C SER A 111 10.83 -37.09 -27.90
N ALA A 112 11.85 -36.87 -27.06
CA ALA A 112 11.68 -36.29 -25.73
C ALA A 112 11.20 -34.83 -25.79
N VAL A 113 11.70 -34.03 -26.72
CA VAL A 113 11.24 -32.64 -26.92
C VAL A 113 9.80 -32.61 -27.42
N VAL A 114 9.44 -33.46 -28.39
CA VAL A 114 8.05 -33.56 -28.88
C VAL A 114 7.12 -34.05 -27.77
N ALA A 115 7.53 -35.06 -27.01
CA ALA A 115 6.76 -35.55 -25.87
C ALA A 115 6.61 -34.47 -24.79
N ALA A 116 7.67 -33.70 -24.49
CA ALA A 116 7.60 -32.59 -23.56
C ALA A 116 6.62 -31.52 -24.05
N VAL A 117 6.69 -31.08 -25.32
CA VAL A 117 5.78 -30.08 -25.89
C VAL A 117 4.32 -30.55 -25.84
N ILE A 118 4.05 -31.81 -26.19
CA ILE A 118 2.70 -32.39 -26.10
C ILE A 118 2.24 -32.44 -24.64
N THR A 119 3.12 -32.84 -23.72
CA THR A 119 2.84 -32.90 -22.28
C THR A 119 2.53 -31.50 -21.74
N THR A 120 3.33 -30.48 -22.08
CA THR A 120 3.08 -29.08 -21.68
C THR A 120 1.78 -28.54 -22.26
N MET A 121 1.44 -28.85 -23.52
CA MET A 121 0.17 -28.45 -24.14
C MET A 121 -1.05 -29.13 -23.49
N VAL A 122 -0.91 -30.40 -23.11
CA VAL A 122 -1.98 -31.18 -22.45
C VAL A 122 -2.15 -30.75 -20.99
N LEU A 123 -1.05 -30.48 -20.27
CA LEU A 123 -1.08 -29.96 -18.89
C LEU A 123 -1.62 -28.52 -18.82
N TYR A 124 -1.28 -27.64 -19.77
CA TYR A 124 -1.84 -26.28 -19.80
C TYR A 124 -3.35 -26.24 -20.10
N ARG A 125 -3.92 -27.30 -20.68
CA ARG A 125 -5.37 -27.43 -20.88
C ARG A 125 -6.10 -28.13 -19.73
N GLY A 126 -5.41 -28.64 -18.70
CA GLY A 126 -6.03 -29.57 -17.76
C GLY A 126 -5.55 -29.60 -16.31
N ALA A 127 -4.63 -28.75 -15.84
CA ALA A 127 -4.10 -28.93 -14.48
C ALA A 127 -3.86 -27.62 -13.70
N ASP A 128 -4.87 -27.22 -12.94
CA ASP A 128 -4.66 -26.91 -11.53
C ASP A 128 -4.05 -28.16 -10.86
N SER A 129 -2.73 -28.19 -10.67
CA SER A 129 -2.10 -29.17 -9.77
C SER A 129 -0.82 -28.66 -9.10
N PRO A 130 -0.59 -29.04 -7.83
CA PRO A 130 0.15 -28.24 -6.86
C PRO A 130 1.64 -28.64 -6.79
N GLN A 131 2.35 -28.68 -7.93
CA GLN A 131 3.77 -29.06 -7.95
C GLN A 131 4.75 -27.90 -7.69
N ASN A 132 4.28 -26.65 -7.64
CA ASN A 132 5.12 -25.47 -7.39
C ASN A 132 4.99 -24.89 -5.97
N ALA A 133 4.48 -25.65 -4.98
CA ALA A 133 4.30 -25.12 -3.63
C ALA A 133 5.60 -24.57 -3.03
N GLY A 134 6.74 -25.22 -3.28
CA GLY A 134 8.06 -24.75 -2.81
C GLY A 134 8.58 -23.50 -3.53
N GLU A 135 8.37 -23.37 -4.84
CA GLU A 135 8.79 -22.20 -5.62
C GLU A 135 7.89 -20.99 -5.35
N VAL A 136 6.59 -21.22 -5.15
CA VAL A 136 5.64 -20.16 -4.77
C VAL A 136 5.93 -19.65 -3.35
N ASP A 137 6.30 -20.52 -2.40
CA ASP A 137 6.70 -20.11 -1.05
C ASP A 137 8.03 -19.34 -1.01
N ALA A 138 8.94 -19.64 -1.95
CA ALA A 138 10.17 -18.88 -2.11
C ALA A 138 9.85 -17.48 -2.69
N ALA A 139 9.05 -17.40 -3.75
CA ALA A 139 8.62 -16.14 -4.35
C ALA A 139 7.82 -15.27 -3.36
N LEU A 140 6.93 -15.87 -2.55
CA LEU A 140 6.19 -15.16 -1.51
C LEU A 140 7.11 -14.60 -0.41
N ARG A 141 8.18 -15.32 -0.04
CA ARG A 141 9.18 -14.83 0.91
C ARG A 141 9.94 -13.63 0.37
N ASP A 142 10.35 -13.68 -0.89
CA ASP A 142 11.08 -12.58 -1.53
C ASP A 142 10.20 -11.32 -1.68
N VAL A 143 8.92 -11.49 -2.03
CA VAL A 143 7.96 -10.38 -2.08
C VAL A 143 7.72 -9.77 -0.70
N LYS A 144 7.59 -10.59 0.35
CA LYS A 144 7.45 -10.10 1.73
C LYS A 144 8.68 -9.31 2.19
N LEU A 145 9.88 -9.77 1.83
CA LEU A 145 11.14 -9.06 2.08
C LEU A 145 11.20 -7.74 1.31
N ALA A 146 10.83 -7.72 0.03
CA ALA A 146 10.79 -6.49 -0.75
C ALA A 146 9.79 -5.48 -0.18
N LEU A 147 8.59 -5.92 0.21
CA LEU A 147 7.59 -5.06 0.84
C LEU A 147 8.05 -4.52 2.20
N SER A 148 8.79 -5.30 3.00
CA SER A 148 9.29 -4.83 4.29
C SER A 148 10.35 -3.73 4.11
N TYR A 149 11.23 -3.84 3.10
CA TYR A 149 12.17 -2.77 2.76
C TYR A 149 11.47 -1.52 2.24
N VAL A 150 10.44 -1.66 1.40
CA VAL A 150 9.63 -0.51 0.93
C VAL A 150 8.91 0.15 2.11
N SER A 151 8.36 -0.63 3.04
CA SER A 151 7.71 -0.11 4.25
C SER A 151 8.70 0.62 5.17
N LEU A 152 9.91 0.08 5.34
CA LEU A 152 10.97 0.71 6.13
C LEU A 152 11.43 2.03 5.49
N ALA A 153 11.71 2.01 4.18
CA ALA A 153 12.07 3.20 3.43
C ALA A 153 10.95 4.26 3.45
N GLY A 154 9.69 3.83 3.37
CA GLY A 154 8.51 4.69 3.48
C GLY A 154 8.33 5.30 4.87
N ARG A 155 8.68 4.58 5.95
CA ARG A 155 8.69 5.14 7.31
C ARG A 155 9.78 6.20 7.49
N GLU A 156 10.96 5.98 6.95
CA GLU A 156 12.05 6.96 7.04
C GLU A 156 11.76 8.20 6.20
N THR A 157 11.33 8.04 4.94
CA THR A 157 10.93 9.19 4.10
C THR A 157 9.67 9.88 4.58
N GLY A 158 8.67 9.12 5.05
CA GLY A 158 7.45 9.67 5.63
C GLY A 158 7.71 10.47 6.90
N SER A 159 8.61 10.01 7.77
CA SER A 159 8.98 10.79 8.96
C SER A 159 9.80 12.04 8.63
N ALA A 160 10.71 11.96 7.65
CA ALA A 160 11.48 13.11 7.18
C ALA A 160 10.59 14.19 6.52
N ILE A 161 9.65 13.79 5.66
CA ILE A 161 8.72 14.72 4.99
C ILE A 161 7.72 15.32 5.99
N ARG A 162 7.22 14.54 6.95
CA ARG A 162 6.27 15.02 7.96
C ARG A 162 6.88 16.04 8.89
N LEU A 163 8.17 15.93 9.24
CA LEU A 163 8.85 16.93 10.06
C LEU A 163 9.08 18.25 9.31
N GLN A 164 9.42 18.21 8.02
CA GLN A 164 9.72 19.43 7.26
C GLN A 164 8.47 20.15 6.73
N ALA A 165 7.47 19.39 6.26
CA ALA A 165 6.25 19.96 5.67
C ALA A 165 5.24 20.46 6.71
N VAL A 166 5.09 19.76 7.84
CA VAL A 166 4.14 20.19 8.89
C VAL A 166 4.64 21.46 9.59
N ASP A 167 5.95 21.55 9.84
CA ASP A 167 6.53 22.69 10.55
C ASP A 167 6.47 23.97 9.70
N GLN A 168 6.82 23.90 8.41
CA GLN A 168 6.78 25.06 7.52
C GLN A 168 5.38 25.47 7.06
N THR A 169 4.46 24.51 6.88
CA THR A 169 3.15 24.81 6.24
C THR A 169 2.03 25.06 7.25
N MET A 170 2.08 24.47 8.46
CA MET A 170 0.99 24.60 9.45
C MET A 170 1.40 25.33 10.73
N VAL A 171 2.59 25.07 11.28
CA VAL A 171 2.98 25.63 12.58
C VAL A 171 3.33 27.12 12.48
N VAL A 172 4.13 27.50 11.47
CA VAL A 172 4.52 28.91 11.25
C VAL A 172 3.34 29.86 11.04
N PRO A 173 2.34 29.57 10.16
CA PRO A 173 1.21 30.48 9.97
C PRO A 173 0.29 30.58 11.20
N ILE A 174 0.05 29.49 11.93
CA ILE A 174 -0.76 29.52 13.16
C ILE A 174 -0.08 30.36 14.24
N ARG A 175 1.25 30.20 14.42
CA ARG A 175 2.03 31.00 15.36
C ARG A 175 2.03 32.49 14.98
N ARG A 176 2.10 32.80 13.68
CA ARG A 176 2.02 34.18 13.16
C ARG A 176 0.63 34.78 13.38
N ALA A 177 -0.44 34.01 13.16
CA ALA A 177 -1.81 34.45 13.43
C ALA A 177 -2.07 34.68 14.92
N LEU A 178 -1.54 33.83 15.81
CA LEU A 178 -1.63 34.02 17.26
C LEU A 178 -0.85 35.25 17.74
N MET A 179 0.36 35.47 17.21
CA MET A 179 1.17 36.66 17.55
C MET A 179 0.50 37.95 17.04
N GLN A 180 -0.03 37.97 15.81
CA GLN A 180 -0.73 39.13 15.26
C GLN A 180 -2.06 39.40 15.99
N GLY A 181 -2.79 38.35 16.38
CA GLY A 181 -4.02 38.48 17.17
C GLY A 181 -3.77 38.94 18.61
N ALA A 182 -2.64 38.58 19.20
CA ALA A 182 -2.26 39.04 20.55
C ALA A 182 -1.88 40.53 20.55
N ILE A 183 -1.16 41.00 19.53
CA ILE A 183 -0.75 42.40 19.41
C ILE A 183 -1.97 43.31 19.16
N GLY A 184 -2.89 42.93 18.26
CA GLY A 184 -4.10 43.72 18.00
C GLY A 184 -5.10 43.76 19.17
N ARG A 185 -5.04 42.80 20.10
CA ARG A 185 -5.91 42.78 21.28
C ARG A 185 -5.43 43.72 22.40
N VAL A 186 -4.12 44.02 22.45
CA VAL A 186 -3.58 44.99 23.43
C VAL A 186 -3.90 46.42 22.99
N GLU A 187 -3.80 46.74 21.70
CA GLU A 187 -4.15 48.08 21.19
C GLU A 187 -5.62 48.45 21.44
N ASN A 188 -6.56 47.51 21.30
CA ASN A 188 -7.98 47.80 21.53
C ASN A 188 -8.36 47.99 23.02
N LEU A 189 -7.60 47.41 23.94
CA LEU A 189 -7.84 47.57 25.38
C LEU A 189 -7.39 48.95 25.89
N GLU A 190 -6.37 49.56 25.29
CA GLU A 190 -5.92 50.90 25.64
C GLU A 190 -6.90 51.99 25.15
N THR A 191 -7.52 51.79 23.98
CA THR A 191 -8.52 52.73 23.44
C THR A 191 -9.85 52.70 24.18
N GLU A 192 -10.32 51.52 24.62
CA GLU A 192 -11.57 51.42 25.40
C GLU A 192 -11.41 51.95 26.84
N SER A 193 -10.24 51.75 27.47
CA SER A 193 -9.97 52.26 28.82
C SER A 193 -9.95 53.80 28.86
N GLY A 194 -9.40 54.47 27.84
CA GLY A 194 -9.35 55.93 27.77
C GLY A 194 -10.68 56.63 27.42
N ALA A 195 -11.68 55.89 26.90
CA ALA A 195 -13.00 56.42 26.59
C ALA A 195 -13.92 56.42 27.83
N ALA A 196 -13.84 55.37 28.66
CA ALA A 196 -14.64 55.26 29.87
C ALA A 196 -14.30 56.34 30.92
N ASP A 197 -13.04 56.77 31.00
CA ASP A 197 -12.60 57.76 31.99
C ASP A 197 -13.02 59.20 31.62
N ARG A 198 -13.14 59.50 30.32
CA ARG A 198 -13.62 60.80 29.83
C ARG A 198 -15.11 61.04 30.11
N ASP A 199 -15.91 59.98 30.14
CA ASP A 199 -17.34 60.07 30.42
C ASP A 199 -17.66 60.25 31.92
N ARG A 200 -16.74 59.85 32.82
CA ARG A 200 -16.86 60.14 34.25
C ARG A 200 -16.54 61.59 34.58
N ALA A 201 -15.54 62.18 33.94
CA ALA A 201 -15.18 63.59 34.16
C ALA A 201 -16.33 64.56 33.82
N LYS A 202 -17.15 64.25 32.82
CA LYS A 202 -18.27 65.11 32.40
C LYS A 202 -19.53 65.03 33.27
N ARG A 203 -19.66 64.05 34.18
CA ARG A 203 -20.84 63.92 35.07
C ARG A 203 -20.65 64.52 36.46
N GLY A 204 -19.47 65.06 36.77
CA GLY A 204 -19.14 65.65 38.08
C GLY A 204 -19.35 67.17 38.19
N GLU A 205 -19.67 67.86 37.09
CA GLU A 205 -19.91 69.31 37.05
C GLU A 205 -21.39 69.59 36.75
N SER A 206 -22.26 69.46 37.75
CA SER A 206 -23.60 70.07 37.77
C SER A 206 -24.07 70.26 39.20
#